data_AF-A0A7S4RLK7-F1
#
_entry.id   AF-A0A7S4RLK7-F1
#
_cell.length_a   1.000
_cell.length_b   1.000
_cell.length_c   1.000
_cell.angle_alpha   90.00
_cell.angle_beta   90.00
_cell.angle_gamma   90.00
#
_symmetry.space_group_name_H-M   'P 1'
#
loop_
_entity.id
_entity.type
_entity.pdbx_description
1 polymer ?
#
loop_
_entity_poly.entity_id
_entity_poly.type
_entity_poly.pdbx_seq_one_letter_code
_entity_poly.pdbx_strand_id
1 'polypeptide(L)'
;QASILPCPAPCGRLLAGQCRPARRRGMAAEEAAREGTLELELGSLSGETVGQVSIKAAVPARELVKRARALLGDPRGVVSLVNGTEMVSEDLPVGEQVLHGARVQCLVAPVCEQLQRDVVRSVFEGRALGGAEWQIWELVESLEDVDDLTGVALPGALRSLAFGRRFNRSLLGVVLPSGLQSLTFGVAFNQSLDGVPLPSGLQHL
;
A
#
# COMPACT_ATOMS: atom_id res chain seq x y z
N GLN A 1 25.28 -33.75 -4.21
CA GLN A 1 24.51 -34.59 -5.16
C GLN A 1 23.23 -35.00 -4.46
N ALA A 2 22.09 -34.60 -5.04
CA ALA A 2 20.76 -34.87 -4.53
C ALA A 2 20.43 -36.36 -4.60
N SER A 3 19.68 -36.87 -3.62
CA SER A 3 18.94 -38.11 -3.74
C SER A 3 17.52 -37.85 -3.26
N ILE A 4 16.62 -37.85 -4.24
CA ILE A 4 15.18 -37.74 -4.14
C ILE A 4 14.65 -39.15 -3.84
N LEU A 5 13.76 -39.27 -2.85
CA LEU A 5 12.89 -40.43 -2.68
C LEU A 5 11.44 -39.96 -2.37
N PRO A 6 10.42 -40.76 -2.71
CA PRO A 6 9.25 -40.28 -3.41
C PRO A 6 7.96 -40.22 -2.55
N CYS A 7 7.00 -39.45 -3.05
CA CYS A 7 5.61 -39.44 -2.60
C CYS A 7 4.95 -40.83 -2.72
N PRO A 8 4.13 -41.27 -1.76
CA PRO A 8 3.17 -42.35 -1.98
C PRO A 8 1.84 -41.81 -2.52
N ALA A 9 1.38 -42.42 -3.61
CA ALA A 9 0.08 -42.18 -4.25
C ALA A 9 -1.02 -43.09 -3.63
N PRO A 10 -2.30 -43.06 -4.08
CA PRO A 10 -3.46 -42.97 -3.20
C PRO A 10 -4.15 -44.32 -2.94
N CYS A 11 -4.62 -44.54 -1.71
CA CYS A 11 -5.53 -45.63 -1.37
C CYS A 11 -7.00 -45.19 -1.48
N GLY A 12 -7.81 -46.06 -2.08
CA GLY A 12 -9.18 -45.81 -2.52
C GLY A 12 -10.27 -45.81 -1.45
N ARG A 13 -11.43 -45.33 -1.92
CA ARG A 13 -12.83 -45.51 -1.45
C ARG A 13 -13.04 -46.86 -0.73
N LEU A 14 -13.88 -47.02 0.30
CA LEU A 14 -15.26 -46.56 0.58
C LEU A 14 -15.58 -46.96 2.04
N LEU A 15 -16.39 -46.18 2.77
CA LEU A 15 -17.65 -46.64 3.40
C LEU A 15 -18.31 -45.52 4.21
N ALA A 16 -19.61 -45.37 3.98
CA ALA A 16 -20.51 -44.45 4.66
C ALA A 16 -20.69 -44.84 6.13
N GLY A 17 -20.68 -43.85 7.02
CA GLY A 17 -20.90 -44.05 8.45
C GLY A 17 -20.98 -42.73 9.21
N GLN A 18 -22.14 -42.10 9.17
CA GLN A 18 -22.73 -41.23 10.20
C GLN A 18 -21.76 -40.47 11.13
N CYS A 19 -21.42 -39.23 10.78
CA CYS A 19 -20.99 -38.22 11.75
C CYS A 19 -22.06 -37.13 11.84
N ARG A 20 -22.66 -37.00 13.04
CA ARG A 20 -23.62 -35.95 13.42
C ARG A 20 -23.05 -34.54 13.14
N PRO A 21 -23.91 -33.53 12.90
CA PRO A 21 -23.44 -32.19 12.58
C PRO A 21 -22.95 -31.50 13.85
N ALA A 22 -21.65 -31.49 14.08
CA ALA A 22 -21.02 -30.61 15.05
C ALA A 22 -20.44 -29.39 14.30
N ARG A 23 -20.75 -28.20 14.83
CA ARG A 23 -20.19 -26.88 14.47
C ARG A 23 -20.77 -26.17 13.24
N ARG A 24 -22.02 -25.71 13.38
CA ARG A 24 -22.51 -24.45 12.74
C ARG A 24 -22.64 -23.31 13.77
N ARG A 25 -21.84 -23.31 14.85
CA ARG A 25 -21.82 -22.25 15.88
C ARG A 25 -20.52 -21.43 15.92
N GLY A 26 -19.56 -21.71 15.03
CA GLY A 26 -18.27 -21.01 14.98
C GLY A 26 -18.23 -19.81 14.03
N MET A 27 -18.77 -19.95 12.80
CA MET A 27 -18.67 -18.89 11.79
C MET A 27 -19.42 -17.62 12.20
N ALA A 28 -20.65 -17.70 12.71
CA ALA A 28 -21.41 -16.49 13.05
C ALA A 28 -20.85 -15.66 14.22
N ALA A 29 -20.07 -16.26 15.14
CA ALA A 29 -19.45 -15.53 16.25
C ALA A 29 -18.09 -14.91 15.87
N GLU A 30 -17.34 -15.59 14.99
CA GLU A 30 -16.07 -15.10 14.43
C GLU A 30 -16.31 -14.03 13.34
N GLU A 31 -17.45 -14.11 12.66
CA GLU A 31 -17.91 -13.14 11.65
C GLU A 31 -18.56 -11.90 12.31
N ALA A 32 -19.23 -12.07 13.46
CA ALA A 32 -19.68 -10.93 14.28
C ALA A 32 -18.50 -10.15 14.91
N ALA A 33 -17.36 -10.79 15.17
CA ALA A 33 -16.13 -10.11 15.59
C ALA A 33 -15.47 -9.28 14.47
N ARG A 34 -15.76 -9.60 13.19
CA ARG A 34 -15.28 -8.86 12.01
C ARG A 34 -16.11 -7.62 11.65
N GLU A 35 -17.33 -7.49 12.18
CA GLU A 35 -18.19 -6.31 12.00
C GLU A 35 -17.97 -5.23 13.07
N GLY A 36 -17.14 -5.49 14.08
CA GLY A 36 -16.83 -4.54 15.14
C GLY A 36 -15.99 -3.35 14.66
N THR A 37 -16.28 -2.17 15.20
CA THR A 37 -15.38 -1.02 15.11
C THR A 37 -14.40 -1.07 16.29
N LEU A 38 -13.12 -0.87 16.00
CA LEU A 38 -12.05 -0.80 17.00
C LEU A 38 -11.71 0.67 17.22
N GLU A 39 -11.72 1.08 18.49
CA GLU A 39 -11.20 2.37 18.93
C GLU A 39 -9.74 2.18 19.37
N LEU A 40 -8.83 2.89 18.72
CA LEU A 40 -7.40 2.80 18.95
C LEU A 40 -6.84 4.17 19.27
N GLU A 41 -5.98 4.24 20.27
CA GLU A 41 -5.16 5.42 20.57
C GLU A 41 -3.81 5.28 19.89
N LEU A 42 -3.45 6.28 19.09
CA LEU A 42 -2.14 6.40 18.49
C LEU A 42 -1.25 7.24 19.38
N GLY A 43 -0.04 6.76 19.65
CA GLY A 43 0.95 7.45 20.47
C GLY A 43 2.31 7.55 19.79
N SER A 44 3.09 8.54 20.21
CA SER A 44 4.53 8.60 19.90
C SER A 44 5.29 7.62 20.80
N LEU A 45 6.53 7.27 20.41
CA LEU A 45 7.48 6.55 21.26
C LEU A 45 7.80 7.30 22.56
N SER A 46 7.64 8.63 22.58
CA SER A 46 7.79 9.47 23.77
C SER A 46 6.68 9.25 24.81
N GLY A 47 5.64 8.49 24.49
CA GLY A 47 4.47 8.32 25.36
C GLY A 47 3.49 9.48 25.29
N GLU A 48 3.61 10.38 24.31
CA GLU A 48 2.61 11.39 23.98
C GLU A 48 1.47 10.79 23.13
N THR A 49 0.24 11.25 23.37
CA THR A 49 -0.92 10.84 22.56
C THR A 49 -0.95 11.67 21.30
N VAL A 50 -0.89 11.00 20.15
CA VAL A 50 -0.98 11.62 18.81
C VAL A 50 -2.46 11.82 18.44
N GLY A 51 -3.32 10.86 18.76
CA GLY A 51 -4.76 10.98 18.53
C GLY A 51 -5.51 9.66 18.73
N GLN A 52 -6.81 9.69 18.47
CA GLN A 52 -7.69 8.51 18.52
C GLN A 52 -8.24 8.21 17.13
N VAL A 53 -8.37 6.92 16.80
CA VAL A 53 -8.84 6.43 15.51
C VAL A 53 -9.86 5.31 15.68
N SER A 54 -11.02 5.50 15.06
CA SER A 54 -12.12 4.53 14.99
C SER A 54 -12.13 3.80 13.64
N ILE A 55 -11.73 2.53 13.57
CA ILE A 55 -11.62 1.78 12.31
C ILE A 55 -12.34 0.44 12.38
N LYS A 56 -13.01 0.05 11.29
CA LYS A 56 -13.68 -1.27 11.22
C LYS A 56 -12.65 -2.39 11.22
N ALA A 57 -12.91 -3.44 11.99
CA ALA A 57 -12.05 -4.62 12.12
C ALA A 57 -11.70 -5.29 10.78
N ALA A 58 -12.63 -5.32 9.82
CA ALA A 58 -12.41 -5.92 8.50
C ALA A 58 -11.51 -5.11 7.56
N VAL A 59 -11.18 -3.86 7.89
CA VAL A 59 -10.37 -2.99 7.03
C VAL A 59 -8.88 -3.34 7.19
N PRO A 60 -8.09 -3.41 6.10
CA PRO A 60 -6.64 -3.62 6.19
C PRO A 60 -5.93 -2.51 6.97
N ALA A 61 -4.90 -2.86 7.75
CA ALA A 61 -4.21 -1.88 8.60
C ALA A 61 -3.45 -0.79 7.84
N ARG A 62 -3.21 -0.93 6.52
CA ARG A 62 -2.76 0.22 5.69
C ARG A 62 -3.66 1.45 5.82
N GLU A 63 -4.98 1.27 6.03
CA GLU A 63 -5.89 2.39 6.26
C GLU A 63 -5.69 3.01 7.64
N LEU A 64 -5.28 2.23 8.64
CA LEU A 64 -4.86 2.74 9.94
C LEU A 64 -3.57 3.56 9.81
N VAL A 65 -2.60 3.09 9.01
CA VAL A 65 -1.37 3.84 8.70
C VAL A 65 -1.69 5.17 8.03
N LYS A 66 -2.57 5.21 7.02
CA LYS A 66 -3.01 6.45 6.37
C LYS A 66 -3.59 7.47 7.36
N ARG A 67 -4.40 7.00 8.31
CA ARG A 67 -4.96 7.86 9.37
C ARG A 67 -3.91 8.33 10.36
N ALA A 68 -2.97 7.46 10.73
CA ALA A 68 -1.83 7.82 11.57
C ALA A 68 -0.97 8.91 10.91
N ARG A 69 -0.68 8.78 9.62
CA ARG A 69 0.02 9.81 8.83
C ARG A 69 -0.70 11.16 8.88
N ALA A 70 -2.02 11.16 8.66
CA ALA A 70 -2.82 12.37 8.70
C ALA A 70 -2.76 13.06 10.08
N LEU A 71 -2.81 12.30 11.17
CA LEU A 71 -2.70 12.84 12.53
C LEU A 71 -1.29 13.35 12.87
N LEU A 72 -0.25 12.74 12.30
CA LEU A 72 1.14 13.17 12.45
C LEU A 72 1.51 14.39 11.57
N GLY A 73 0.57 14.93 10.80
CA GLY A 73 0.81 16.06 9.90
C GLY A 73 1.58 15.68 8.62
N ASP A 74 1.37 14.46 8.13
CA ASP A 74 1.98 13.88 6.93
C ASP A 74 3.53 13.93 6.93
N PRO A 75 4.17 13.12 7.80
CA PRO A 75 5.61 13.19 7.97
C PRO A 75 6.35 12.71 6.71
N ARG A 76 7.52 13.33 6.45
CA ARG A 76 8.47 12.89 5.42
C ARG A 76 9.20 11.62 5.86
N GLY A 77 8.51 10.49 5.79
CA GLY A 77 9.04 9.19 6.20
C GLY A 77 8.01 8.07 6.11
N VAL A 78 8.46 6.84 6.31
CA VAL A 78 7.59 5.66 6.45
C VAL A 78 6.99 5.67 7.85
N VAL A 79 5.68 5.50 7.97
CA VAL A 79 5.01 5.34 9.26
C VAL A 79 4.75 3.86 9.49
N SER A 80 5.34 3.32 10.55
CA SER A 80 5.10 1.97 11.01
C SER A 80 4.33 1.99 12.33
N LEU A 81 3.39 1.07 12.46
CA LEU A 81 2.58 0.92 13.66
C LEU A 81 3.11 -0.26 14.47
N VAL A 82 3.29 -0.05 15.77
CA VAL A 82 3.83 -1.04 16.70
C VAL A 82 2.87 -1.21 17.87
N ASN A 83 2.54 -2.45 18.18
CA ASN A 83 1.79 -2.79 19.39
C ASN A 83 2.70 -3.57 20.36
N GLY A 84 3.15 -2.91 21.42
CA GLY A 84 4.12 -3.48 22.35
C GLY A 84 5.45 -3.79 21.65
N THR A 85 5.70 -5.07 21.37
CA THR A 85 6.92 -5.54 20.68
C THR A 85 6.67 -6.04 19.26
N GLU A 86 5.42 -6.03 18.79
CA GLU A 86 5.05 -6.57 17.48
C GLU A 86 4.74 -5.44 16.49
N MET A 87 5.21 -5.62 15.25
CA MET A 87 4.89 -4.70 14.16
C MET A 87 3.54 -5.08 13.55
N VAL A 88 2.68 -4.07 13.39
CA VAL A 88 1.36 -4.21 12.77
C VAL A 88 1.56 -4.46 11.27
N SER A 89 0.97 -5.54 10.77
CA SER A 89 1.01 -5.89 9.35
C SER A 89 0.01 -5.04 8.57
N GLU A 90 0.48 -4.28 7.59
CA GLU A 90 -0.35 -3.37 6.79
C GLU A 90 -1.33 -4.08 5.83
N ASP A 91 -1.05 -5.35 5.53
CA ASP A 91 -1.82 -6.16 4.59
C ASP A 91 -2.96 -6.95 5.25
N LEU A 92 -2.90 -7.13 6.57
CA LEU A 92 -3.91 -7.85 7.33
C LEU A 92 -5.02 -6.92 7.85
N PRO A 93 -6.26 -7.41 7.98
CA PRO A 93 -7.33 -6.68 8.64
C PRO A 93 -6.97 -6.30 10.08
N VAL A 94 -7.39 -5.12 10.53
CA VAL A 94 -7.09 -4.62 11.88
C VAL A 94 -7.63 -5.58 12.97
N GLY A 95 -8.78 -6.21 12.75
CA GLY A 95 -9.39 -7.15 13.70
C GLY A 95 -8.71 -8.53 13.78
N GLU A 96 -7.87 -8.87 12.81
CA GLU A 96 -7.06 -10.10 12.85
C GLU A 96 -5.72 -9.88 13.57
N GLN A 97 -5.41 -8.62 13.89
CA GLN A 97 -4.21 -8.24 14.60
C GLN A 97 -4.52 -8.15 16.09
N VAL A 98 -3.59 -8.63 16.93
CA VAL A 98 -3.75 -8.66 18.39
C VAL A 98 -3.57 -7.25 18.94
N LEU A 99 -4.54 -6.36 18.69
CA LEU A 99 -4.53 -4.95 19.09
C LEU A 99 -5.29 -4.70 20.40
N HIS A 100 -5.54 -5.75 21.19
CA HIS A 100 -6.30 -5.67 22.44
C HIS A 100 -5.48 -4.93 23.52
N GLY A 101 -5.85 -3.67 23.82
CA GLY A 101 -5.15 -2.85 24.83
C GLY A 101 -4.81 -1.42 24.42
N ALA A 102 -5.37 -0.97 23.30
CA ALA A 102 -5.69 0.41 22.92
C ALA A 102 -4.57 1.39 22.57
N ARG A 103 -3.28 1.13 22.87
CA ARG A 103 -2.22 2.08 22.50
C ARG A 103 -1.25 1.53 21.45
N VAL A 104 -1.39 2.00 20.22
CA VAL A 104 -0.48 1.70 19.11
C VAL A 104 0.54 2.81 19.00
N GLN A 105 1.82 2.46 18.99
CA GLN A 105 2.91 3.41 18.83
C GLN A 105 3.19 3.64 17.35
N CYS A 106 3.31 4.90 16.96
CA CYS A 106 3.73 5.31 15.63
C CYS A 106 5.24 5.53 15.62
N LEU A 107 5.91 4.86 14.70
CA LEU A 107 7.33 5.05 14.41
C LEU A 107 7.47 5.66 13.03
N VAL A 108 8.16 6.80 12.94
CA VAL A 108 8.46 7.46 11.67
C VAL A 108 9.91 7.18 11.33
N ALA A 109 10.14 6.44 10.26
CA ALA A 109 11.48 6.18 9.73
C ALA A 109 11.77 7.11 8.54
N PRO A 110 12.92 7.83 8.54
CA PRO A 110 13.30 8.61 7.38
C PRO A 110 13.58 7.69 6.18
N VAL A 111 13.26 8.17 4.99
CA VAL A 111 13.51 7.45 3.73
C VAL A 111 14.79 8.02 3.12
N CYS A 112 15.77 7.15 2.85
CA CYS A 112 16.96 7.56 2.12
C CYS A 112 16.71 7.54 0.60
N GLU A 113 17.42 8.39 -0.14
CA GLU A 113 17.28 8.49 -1.60
C GLU A 113 17.52 7.16 -2.33
N GLN A 114 18.40 6.30 -1.80
CA GLN A 114 18.68 5.00 -2.40
C GLN A 114 17.43 4.10 -2.37
N LEU A 115 16.75 4.04 -1.22
CA LEU A 115 15.54 3.24 -1.08
C LEU A 115 14.41 3.80 -1.95
N GLN A 116 14.29 5.12 -2.04
CA GLN A 116 13.34 5.77 -2.94
C GLN A 116 13.62 5.42 -4.41
N ARG A 117 14.88 5.47 -4.84
CA ARG A 117 15.30 5.05 -6.20
C ARG A 117 14.99 3.58 -6.47
N ASP A 118 15.24 2.72 -5.49
CA ASP A 118 14.97 1.30 -5.64
C ASP A 118 13.45 1.05 -5.75
N VAL A 119 12.61 1.71 -4.95
CA VAL A 119 11.14 1.64 -5.08
C VAL A 119 10.66 2.15 -6.44
N VAL A 120 11.17 3.29 -6.92
CA VAL A 120 10.83 3.81 -8.26
C VAL A 120 11.17 2.78 -9.34
N ARG A 121 12.38 2.22 -9.31
CA ARG A 121 12.79 1.16 -10.24
C ARG A 121 11.83 -0.02 -10.19
N SER A 122 11.43 -0.42 -8.98
CA SER A 122 10.55 -1.54 -8.72
C SER A 122 9.18 -1.43 -9.37
N VAL A 123 8.58 -0.24 -9.28
CA VAL A 123 7.28 0.05 -9.91
C VAL A 123 7.40 -0.09 -11.43
N PHE A 124 8.44 0.49 -12.03
CA PHE A 124 8.64 0.43 -13.48
C PHE A 124 9.10 -0.94 -13.99
N GLU A 125 9.66 -1.80 -13.13
CA GLU A 125 9.90 -3.21 -13.40
C GLU A 125 8.62 -4.08 -13.29
N GLY A 126 7.49 -3.49 -12.88
CA GLY A 126 6.22 -4.21 -12.71
C GLY A 126 6.14 -5.04 -11.43
N ARG A 127 6.99 -4.76 -10.44
CA ARG A 127 6.96 -5.45 -9.15
C ARG A 127 5.87 -4.86 -8.26
N ALA A 128 5.09 -5.73 -7.63
CA ALA A 128 4.15 -5.31 -6.60
C ALA A 128 4.91 -4.74 -5.40
N LEU A 129 4.51 -3.56 -4.92
CA LEU A 129 5.05 -2.95 -3.72
C LEU A 129 4.56 -3.70 -2.49
N GLY A 130 5.47 -4.17 -1.65
CA GLY A 130 5.18 -4.86 -0.39
C GLY A 130 5.53 -4.01 0.83
N GLY A 131 4.91 -4.31 1.97
CA GLY A 131 5.24 -3.69 3.25
C GLY A 131 5.19 -2.16 3.19
N ALA A 132 6.31 -1.49 3.48
CA ALA A 132 6.42 -0.03 3.51
C ALA A 132 6.70 0.61 2.13
N GLU A 133 6.98 -0.16 1.08
CA GLU A 133 7.39 0.37 -0.22
C GLU A 133 6.31 1.26 -0.86
N TRP A 134 5.03 0.96 -0.63
CA TRP A 134 3.93 1.80 -1.13
C TRP A 134 3.93 3.19 -0.49
N GLN A 135 4.31 3.31 0.78
CA GLN A 135 4.41 4.61 1.46
C GLN A 135 5.52 5.45 0.82
N ILE A 136 6.62 4.80 0.43
CA ILE A 136 7.76 5.46 -0.21
C ILE A 136 7.37 5.94 -1.60
N TRP A 137 6.62 5.12 -2.35
CA TRP A 137 6.09 5.52 -3.65
C TRP A 137 5.23 6.78 -3.54
N GLU A 138 4.29 6.84 -2.59
CA GLU A 138 3.42 8.02 -2.38
C GLU A 138 4.18 9.31 -2.02
N LEU A 139 5.43 9.20 -1.53
CA LEU A 139 6.30 10.34 -1.21
C LEU A 139 7.14 10.83 -2.41
N VAL A 140 7.09 10.16 -3.55
CA VAL A 140 7.88 10.55 -4.73
C VAL A 140 7.33 11.85 -5.32
N GLU A 141 8.14 12.92 -5.23
CA GLU A 141 7.80 14.25 -5.74
C GLU A 141 8.26 14.48 -7.19
N SER A 142 9.24 13.72 -7.69
CA SER A 142 9.77 13.84 -9.06
C SER A 142 10.02 12.47 -9.69
N LEU A 143 9.59 12.33 -10.95
CA LEU A 143 9.90 11.19 -11.81
C LEU A 143 10.55 11.69 -13.09
N GLU A 144 11.66 11.07 -13.49
CA GLU A 144 12.46 11.46 -14.64
C GLU A 144 12.76 10.25 -15.52
N ASP A 145 12.98 10.51 -16.81
CA ASP A 145 13.30 9.50 -17.82
C ASP A 145 12.27 8.35 -17.89
N VAL A 146 10.99 8.70 -17.71
CA VAL A 146 9.90 7.71 -17.77
C VAL A 146 9.62 7.35 -19.24
N ASP A 147 9.67 6.06 -19.56
CA ASP A 147 9.41 5.56 -20.91
C ASP A 147 7.98 5.02 -21.11
N ASP A 148 7.32 4.60 -20.03
CA ASP A 148 5.96 4.03 -20.04
C ASP A 148 5.25 4.26 -18.70
N LEU A 149 3.93 4.51 -18.75
CA LEU A 149 3.04 4.65 -17.59
C LEU A 149 1.93 3.59 -17.56
N THR A 150 1.98 2.62 -18.48
CA THR A 150 0.95 1.59 -18.58
C THR A 150 0.85 0.78 -17.29
N GLY A 151 -0.32 0.84 -16.65
CA GLY A 151 -0.57 0.12 -15.38
C GLY A 151 0.07 0.76 -14.15
N VAL A 152 0.66 1.95 -14.27
CA VAL A 152 1.28 2.66 -13.16
C VAL A 152 0.30 3.67 -12.58
N ALA A 153 -0.02 3.52 -11.29
CA ALA A 153 -0.71 4.56 -10.53
C ALA A 153 0.33 5.58 -10.04
N LEU A 154 0.26 6.81 -10.55
CA LEU A 154 1.18 7.89 -10.17
C LEU A 154 0.97 8.29 -8.69
N PRO A 155 2.04 8.63 -7.97
CA PRO A 155 1.95 8.93 -6.55
C PRO A 155 1.31 10.30 -6.30
N GLY A 156 0.57 10.43 -5.21
CA GLY A 156 -0.22 11.64 -4.93
C GLY A 156 0.62 12.89 -4.71
N ALA A 157 1.87 12.75 -4.24
CA ALA A 157 2.78 13.86 -3.99
C ALA A 157 3.55 14.35 -5.23
N LEU A 158 3.39 13.70 -6.39
CA LEU A 158 4.17 14.01 -7.59
C LEU A 158 3.95 15.45 -8.05
N ARG A 159 5.05 16.21 -8.16
CA ARG A 159 5.09 17.61 -8.63
C ARG A 159 5.70 17.73 -10.01
N SER A 160 6.66 16.88 -10.34
CA SER A 160 7.37 16.90 -11.62
C SER A 160 7.35 15.52 -12.26
N LEU A 161 6.99 15.47 -13.55
CA LEU A 161 7.04 14.27 -14.37
C LEU A 161 7.74 14.61 -15.68
N ALA A 162 8.89 13.98 -15.94
CA ALA A 162 9.64 14.13 -17.17
C ALA A 162 9.77 12.78 -17.88
N PHE A 163 9.34 12.73 -19.13
CA PHE A 163 9.46 11.55 -19.96
C PHE A 163 10.83 11.45 -20.65
N GLY A 164 11.25 10.22 -20.92
CA GLY A 164 12.49 9.94 -21.62
C GLY A 164 12.50 10.49 -23.05
N ARG A 165 13.69 10.70 -23.61
CA ARG A 165 13.86 11.35 -24.92
C ARG A 165 13.10 10.67 -26.06
N ARG A 166 12.87 9.36 -25.94
CA ARG A 166 12.19 8.51 -26.93
C ARG A 166 10.70 8.31 -26.66
N PHE A 167 10.16 8.91 -25.60
CA PHE A 167 8.76 8.79 -25.25
C PHE A 167 7.87 9.35 -26.37
N ASN A 168 6.96 8.51 -26.87
CA ASN A 168 5.98 8.85 -27.90
C ASN A 168 4.69 8.04 -27.72
N ARG A 169 4.22 7.90 -26.47
CA ARG A 169 3.00 7.17 -26.13
C ARG A 169 1.88 8.15 -25.78
N SER A 170 0.64 7.80 -26.12
CA SER A 170 -0.53 8.61 -25.73
C SER A 170 -0.73 8.56 -24.22
N LEU A 171 -1.10 9.71 -23.63
CA LEU A 171 -1.49 9.81 -22.23
C LEU A 171 -3.01 9.65 -22.01
N LEU A 172 -3.75 9.26 -23.04
CA LEU A 172 -5.20 9.04 -22.89
C LEU A 172 -5.48 7.93 -21.87
N GLY A 173 -6.27 8.25 -20.85
CA GLY A 173 -6.60 7.33 -19.76
C GLY A 173 -5.57 7.30 -18.62
N VAL A 174 -4.46 8.02 -18.73
CA VAL A 174 -3.52 8.22 -17.62
C VAL A 174 -4.12 9.22 -16.63
N VAL A 175 -4.14 8.85 -15.35
CA VAL A 175 -4.59 9.74 -14.28
C VAL A 175 -3.38 10.51 -13.75
N LEU A 176 -3.29 11.78 -14.13
CA LEU A 176 -2.26 12.68 -13.61
C LEU A 176 -2.66 13.17 -12.21
N PRO A 177 -1.73 13.20 -11.24
CA PRO A 177 -2.02 13.66 -9.89
C PRO A 177 -2.37 15.16 -9.90
N SER A 178 -3.37 15.55 -9.10
CA SER A 178 -3.87 16.94 -9.07
C SER A 178 -2.82 17.96 -8.62
N GLY A 179 -1.78 17.49 -7.91
CA GLY A 179 -0.66 18.31 -7.43
C GLY A 179 0.47 18.52 -8.43
N LEU A 180 0.40 17.90 -9.63
CA LEU A 180 1.45 18.00 -10.64
C LEU A 180 1.59 19.44 -11.16
N GLN A 181 2.82 19.94 -11.16
CA GLN A 181 3.17 21.32 -11.54
C GLN A 181 3.97 21.37 -12.84
N SER A 182 4.79 20.35 -13.11
CA SER A 182 5.61 20.27 -14.32
C SER A 182 5.41 18.92 -15.02
N LEU A 183 5.13 18.97 -16.31
CA LEU A 183 5.03 17.81 -17.19
C LEU A 183 5.92 18.04 -18.41
N THR A 184 7.00 17.29 -18.56
CA THR A 184 7.95 17.48 -19.66
C THR A 184 7.94 16.27 -20.59
N PHE A 185 7.76 16.51 -21.89
CA PHE A 185 7.82 15.45 -22.90
C PHE A 185 9.21 15.28 -23.51
N GLY A 186 9.48 14.06 -23.99
CA GLY A 186 10.67 13.75 -24.77
C GLY A 186 10.67 14.40 -26.16
N VAL A 187 11.86 14.55 -26.75
CA VAL A 187 12.04 15.14 -28.09
C VAL A 187 11.34 14.39 -29.21
N ALA A 188 11.04 13.10 -29.01
CA ALA A 188 10.33 12.27 -29.97
C ALA A 188 8.80 12.30 -29.81
N PHE A 189 8.27 13.05 -28.84
CA PHE A 189 6.83 13.08 -28.57
C PHE A 189 6.05 13.74 -29.70
N ASN A 190 5.10 13.00 -30.27
CA ASN A 190 4.26 13.41 -31.38
C ASN A 190 2.84 12.80 -31.24
N GLN A 191 2.27 12.88 -30.03
CA GLN A 191 0.89 12.43 -29.74
C GLN A 191 0.03 13.64 -29.39
N SER A 192 -1.26 13.59 -29.77
CA SER A 192 -2.22 14.62 -29.33
C SER A 192 -2.48 14.49 -27.82
N LEU A 193 -2.66 15.65 -27.18
CA LEU A 193 -3.12 15.76 -25.79
C LEU A 193 -4.64 15.99 -25.68
N ASP A 194 -5.36 15.94 -26.80
CA ASP A 194 -6.81 16.09 -26.81
C ASP A 194 -7.48 15.02 -25.93
N GLY A 195 -8.31 15.46 -24.98
CA GLY A 195 -8.98 14.56 -24.04
C GLY A 195 -8.10 14.04 -22.90
N VAL A 196 -6.83 14.45 -22.81
CA VAL A 196 -5.99 14.16 -21.64
C VAL A 196 -6.37 15.13 -20.51
N PRO A 197 -6.81 14.64 -19.34
CA PRO A 197 -7.16 15.50 -18.22
C PRO A 197 -5.89 16.06 -17.57
N LEU A 198 -5.47 17.26 -18.00
CA LEU A 198 -4.36 17.96 -17.39
C LEU A 198 -4.78 18.52 -16.01
N PRO A 199 -3.91 18.42 -14.99
CA PRO A 199 -4.22 18.93 -13.66
C PRO A 199 -4.30 20.46 -13.68
N SER A 200 -5.27 21.02 -12.95
CA SER A 200 -5.50 22.48 -12.92
C SER A 200 -4.33 23.28 -12.34
N GLY A 201 -3.45 22.63 -11.58
CA GLY A 201 -2.25 23.24 -10.98
C GLY A 201 -1.00 23.20 -11.86
N LEU A 202 -1.10 22.72 -13.10
CA LEU A 202 0.04 22.61 -14.01
C LEU A 202 0.57 23.99 -14.41
N GLN A 203 1.87 24.20 -14.22
CA GLN A 203 2.57 25.46 -14.48
C GLN A 203 3.47 25.36 -15.72
N HIS A 204 4.03 24.17 -15.96
CA HIS A 204 4.97 23.92 -17.05
C HIS A 204 4.56 22.66 -17.83
N LEU A 205 4.56 22.77 -19.16
CA LEU A 205 4.27 21.73 -20.14
C LEU A 205 5.30 21.77 -21.28
#